data_AF-A0A074KY07-F1
#
_entry.id   AF-A0A074KY07-F1
#
_cell.length_a   1.000
_cell.length_b   1.000
_cell.length_c   1.000
_cell.angle_alpha   90.00
_cell.angle_beta   90.00
_cell.angle_gamma   90.00
#
_symmetry.space_group_name_H-M   'P 1'
#
loop_
_entity.id
_entity.type
_entity.pdbx_description
1 polymer ?
#
loop_
_entity_poly.entity_id
_entity_poly.type
_entity_poly.pdbx_seq_one_letter_code
_entity_poly.pdbx_strand_id
1 'polypeptide(L)'
;MIHSKVFKIFSLSFILTLALAVGVSAQQLPQQQQQVTEDFSDEEIEKFVKINQEIMPIQEQMQGRMMETIEETGLDVNRFNELAQAMQQGNIKEASEDPQEIAKFNEAGQKVMEMNQEMGAEYQKRMTAHQMDPERFQQIMMAYQQSENVRNKVDRLMDDEN
;
A
#
# COMPACT_ATOMS: atom_id res chain seq x y z
N MET A 1 -26.43 14.21 -27.14
CA MET A 1 -25.15 14.87 -27.47
C MET A 1 -24.57 15.34 -26.14
N ILE A 2 -23.79 14.48 -25.49
CA ILE A 2 -23.32 14.66 -24.11
C ILE A 2 -21.85 15.09 -24.21
N HIS A 3 -21.59 16.34 -23.86
CA HIS A 3 -20.23 16.80 -23.59
C HIS A 3 -20.22 17.36 -22.17
N SER A 4 -19.75 16.55 -21.22
CA SER A 4 -19.24 17.05 -19.96
C SER A 4 -17.75 16.79 -19.93
N LYS A 5 -16.97 17.85 -20.19
CA LYS A 5 -15.54 17.88 -19.93
C LYS A 5 -15.37 18.03 -18.41
N VAL A 6 -15.36 16.91 -17.70
CA VAL A 6 -14.95 16.90 -16.28
C VAL A 6 -13.45 16.66 -16.26
N PHE A 7 -12.75 17.78 -16.10
CA PHE A 7 -11.33 17.90 -15.83
C PHE A 7 -11.02 17.11 -14.54
N LYS A 8 -10.55 15.86 -14.66
CA LYS A 8 -10.04 15.10 -13.52
C LYS A 8 -8.63 15.59 -13.21
N ILE A 9 -8.57 16.61 -12.35
CA ILE A 9 -7.36 16.96 -11.62
C ILE A 9 -7.14 15.84 -10.61
N PHE A 10 -6.32 14.84 -10.94
CA PHE A 10 -5.67 14.02 -9.92
C PHE A 10 -4.45 14.78 -9.43
N SER A 11 -4.69 15.80 -8.60
CA SER A 11 -3.63 16.41 -7.82
C SER A 11 -3.45 15.53 -6.58
N LEU A 12 -2.57 14.53 -6.70
CA LEU A 12 -2.00 13.84 -5.53
C LEU A 12 -0.88 14.72 -4.95
N SER A 13 -1.26 15.94 -4.58
CA SER A 13 -0.38 16.93 -3.97
C SER A 13 -1.09 17.52 -2.77
N PHE A 14 -1.30 16.72 -1.73
CA PHE A 14 -1.55 17.29 -0.41
C PHE A 14 -1.30 16.33 0.76
N ILE A 15 -0.09 15.78 0.90
CA ILE A 15 0.52 15.54 2.23
C ILE A 15 2.04 15.76 2.10
N LEU A 16 2.46 17.00 1.89
CA LEU A 16 3.84 17.41 2.23
C LEU A 16 3.84 18.87 2.73
N THR A 17 3.03 19.12 3.74
CA THR A 17 2.98 20.41 4.44
C THR A 17 3.01 20.16 5.95
N LEU A 18 4.06 19.50 6.45
CA LEU A 18 4.45 19.65 7.85
C LEU A 18 5.90 19.22 8.13
N ALA A 19 6.89 19.99 7.68
CA ALA A 19 8.26 19.81 8.18
C ALA A 19 9.16 21.05 8.05
N LEU A 20 8.60 22.27 8.06
CA LEU A 20 9.41 23.49 8.07
C LEU A 20 8.91 24.48 9.12
N ALA A 21 9.08 24.14 10.40
CA ALA A 21 9.36 25.14 11.42
C ALA A 21 9.85 24.47 12.72
N VAL A 22 10.89 25.08 13.30
CA VAL A 22 11.48 24.89 14.63
C VAL A 22 12.70 23.95 14.66
N GLY A 23 13.86 24.61 14.59
CA GLY A 23 15.16 24.01 14.84
C GLY A 23 15.35 23.65 16.31
N VAL A 24 15.78 22.42 16.53
CA VAL A 24 16.66 22.02 17.64
C VAL A 24 17.36 20.74 17.20
N SER A 25 18.68 20.73 17.36
CA SER A 25 19.62 19.72 16.89
C SER A 25 19.22 18.31 17.32
N ALA A 26 18.71 17.50 16.39
CA ALA A 26 18.66 16.06 16.50
C ALA A 26 19.45 15.49 15.32
N GLN A 27 20.40 14.59 15.61
CA GLN A 27 21.25 13.93 14.63
C GLN A 27 20.41 13.49 13.43
N GLN A 28 20.61 14.17 12.29
CA GLN A 28 20.10 13.72 11.01
C GLN A 28 20.81 12.39 10.73
N LEU A 29 20.14 11.27 11.00
CA LEU A 29 20.47 10.02 10.32
C LEU A 29 20.48 10.36 8.83
N PRO A 30 21.58 10.12 8.08
CA PRO A 30 21.52 10.27 6.65
C PRO A 30 20.45 9.31 6.15
N GLN A 31 19.31 9.82 5.69
CA GLN A 31 18.45 9.06 4.80
C GLN A 31 19.33 8.77 3.59
N GLN A 32 19.83 7.54 3.50
CA GLN A 32 20.43 7.05 2.27
C GLN A 32 19.32 7.14 1.22
N GLN A 33 19.41 8.15 0.35
CA GLN A 33 18.65 8.15 -0.89
C GLN A 33 19.13 6.94 -1.68
N GLN A 34 18.38 5.85 -1.57
CA GLN A 34 18.62 4.67 -2.36
C GLN A 34 18.43 5.10 -3.82
N GLN A 35 19.50 5.02 -4.59
CA GLN A 35 19.47 5.44 -5.99
C GLN A 35 18.44 4.59 -6.72
N VAL A 36 17.43 5.25 -7.29
CA VAL A 36 16.38 4.59 -8.07
C VAL A 36 17.02 4.07 -9.35
N THR A 37 16.94 2.76 -9.56
CA THR A 37 17.37 2.17 -10.82
C THR A 37 16.26 2.27 -11.87
N GLU A 38 16.65 2.42 -13.13
CA GLU A 38 15.75 2.46 -14.29
C GLU A 38 16.10 1.39 -15.34
N ASP A 39 17.13 0.58 -15.07
CA ASP A 39 17.69 -0.41 -15.99
C ASP A 39 16.91 -1.73 -16.01
N PHE A 40 15.59 -1.61 -16.14
CA PHE A 40 14.70 -2.75 -16.31
C PHE A 40 14.53 -3.08 -17.79
N SER A 41 14.64 -4.36 -18.10
CA SER A 41 14.26 -4.91 -19.40
C SER A 41 12.74 -4.81 -19.61
N ASP A 42 12.32 -4.79 -20.87
CA ASP A 42 10.89 -4.74 -21.20
C ASP A 42 10.14 -5.99 -20.68
N GLU A 43 10.79 -7.16 -20.69
CA GLU A 43 10.25 -8.41 -20.13
C GLU A 43 9.99 -8.31 -18.61
N GLU A 44 10.87 -7.64 -17.86
CA GLU A 44 10.68 -7.43 -16.42
C GLU A 44 9.49 -6.50 -16.15
N ILE A 45 9.34 -5.43 -16.92
CA ILE A 45 8.19 -4.53 -16.79
C ILE A 45 6.88 -5.23 -17.20
N GLU A 46 6.90 -6.06 -18.24
CA GLU A 46 5.74 -6.84 -18.68
C GLU A 46 5.30 -7.85 -17.60
N LYS A 47 6.23 -8.60 -17.03
CA LYS A 47 5.94 -9.52 -15.90
C LYS A 47 5.38 -8.75 -14.70
N PHE A 48 5.95 -7.59 -14.38
CA PHE A 48 5.44 -6.73 -13.31
C PHE A 48 3.99 -6.33 -13.56
N VAL A 49 3.66 -5.87 -14.77
CA VAL A 49 2.29 -5.49 -15.15
C VAL A 49 1.32 -6.67 -15.02
N LYS A 50 1.68 -7.83 -15.58
CA LYS A 50 0.86 -9.06 -15.51
C LYS A 50 0.59 -9.52 -14.09
N ILE A 51 1.61 -9.52 -13.23
CA ILE A 51 1.45 -9.86 -11.81
C ILE A 51 0.48 -8.91 -11.13
N ASN A 52 0.60 -7.60 -11.36
CA ASN A 52 -0.28 -6.61 -10.73
C ASN A 52 -1.72 -6.72 -11.24
N GLN A 53 -1.94 -6.93 -12.54
CA GLN A 53 -3.28 -7.18 -13.10
C GLN A 53 -3.95 -8.41 -12.47
N GLU A 54 -3.18 -9.47 -12.29
CA GLU A 54 -3.65 -10.71 -11.67
C GLU A 54 -3.96 -10.57 -10.17
N ILE A 55 -3.26 -9.66 -9.49
CA ILE A 55 -3.38 -9.42 -8.06
C ILE A 55 -4.49 -8.42 -7.73
N MET A 56 -4.70 -7.38 -8.55
CA MET A 56 -5.70 -6.35 -8.31
C MET A 56 -7.08 -6.88 -7.87
N PRO A 57 -7.73 -7.82 -8.60
CA PRO A 57 -9.04 -8.33 -8.18
C PRO A 57 -9.00 -9.13 -6.86
N ILE A 58 -7.88 -9.80 -6.56
CA ILE A 58 -7.69 -10.49 -5.28
C ILE A 58 -7.59 -9.47 -4.15
N GLN A 59 -6.82 -8.41 -4.36
CA GLN A 59 -6.64 -7.34 -3.38
C GLN A 59 -7.97 -6.62 -3.08
N GLU A 60 -8.80 -6.37 -4.08
CA GLU A 60 -10.15 -5.81 -3.90
C GLU A 60 -11.05 -6.74 -3.07
N GLN A 61 -11.06 -8.04 -3.39
CA GLN A 61 -11.81 -9.03 -2.63
C GLN A 61 -11.35 -9.10 -1.17
N MET A 62 -10.03 -9.07 -0.93
CA MET A 62 -9.46 -9.13 0.41
C MET A 62 -9.76 -7.87 1.22
N GLN A 63 -9.77 -6.68 0.60
CA GLN A 63 -10.21 -5.45 1.25
C GLN A 63 -11.67 -5.56 1.72
N GLY A 64 -12.55 -6.11 0.87
CA GLY A 64 -13.94 -6.39 1.25
C GLY A 64 -14.03 -7.29 2.48
N ARG A 65 -13.37 -8.46 2.43
CA ARG A 65 -13.34 -9.40 3.56
C ARG A 65 -12.73 -8.78 4.82
N MET A 66 -11.73 -7.91 4.68
CA MET A 66 -11.08 -7.26 5.83
C MET A 66 -12.06 -6.37 6.58
N MET A 67 -12.88 -5.60 5.86
CA MET A 67 -13.92 -4.77 6.48
C MET A 67 -14.94 -5.64 7.24
N GLU A 68 -15.45 -6.69 6.60
CA GLU A 68 -16.38 -7.65 7.23
C GLU A 68 -15.77 -8.29 8.48
N THR A 69 -14.50 -8.69 8.40
CA THR A 69 -13.76 -9.34 9.50
C THR A 69 -13.61 -8.43 10.72
N ILE A 70 -13.38 -7.13 10.50
CA ILE A 70 -13.32 -6.13 11.57
C ILE A 70 -14.72 -5.96 12.18
N GLU A 71 -15.75 -5.81 11.35
CA GLU A 71 -17.15 -5.68 11.78
C GLU A 71 -17.65 -6.86 12.62
N GLU A 72 -17.25 -8.09 12.29
CA GLU A 72 -17.59 -9.29 13.06
C GLU A 72 -17.06 -9.28 14.50
N THR A 73 -15.97 -8.54 14.77
CA THR A 73 -15.47 -8.35 16.15
C THR A 73 -16.30 -7.33 16.95
N GLY A 74 -17.23 -6.64 16.28
CA GLY A 74 -18.03 -5.57 16.86
C GLY A 74 -17.28 -4.24 16.95
N LEU A 75 -16.30 -4.03 16.07
CA LEU A 75 -15.65 -2.75 15.77
C LEU A 75 -16.00 -2.36 14.33
N ASP A 76 -16.08 -1.07 14.02
CA ASP A 76 -16.00 -0.63 12.63
C ASP A 76 -14.55 -0.32 12.22
N VAL A 77 -14.33 -0.15 10.91
CA VAL A 77 -13.00 0.11 10.35
C VAL A 77 -12.39 1.40 10.89
N ASN A 78 -13.19 2.45 11.10
CA ASN A 78 -12.69 3.72 11.62
C ASN A 78 -12.21 3.55 13.06
N ARG A 79 -13.00 2.86 13.89
CA ARG A 79 -12.64 2.61 15.28
C ARG A 79 -11.43 1.71 15.41
N PHE A 80 -11.32 0.69 14.57
CA PHE A 80 -10.12 -0.12 14.46
C PHE A 80 -8.88 0.72 14.11
N ASN A 81 -8.99 1.62 13.14
CA ASN A 81 -7.90 2.50 12.72
C ASN A 81 -7.47 3.48 13.83
N GLU A 82 -8.42 4.06 14.57
CA GLU A 82 -8.13 4.92 15.73
C GLU A 82 -7.32 4.18 16.80
N LEU A 83 -7.74 2.96 17.14
CA LEU A 83 -7.05 2.11 18.12
C LEU A 83 -5.67 1.69 17.62
N ALA A 84 -5.55 1.34 16.34
CA ALA A 84 -4.28 1.01 15.70
C ALA A 84 -3.30 2.19 15.75
N GLN A 85 -3.78 3.40 15.44
CA GLN A 85 -2.97 4.61 15.47
C GLN A 85 -2.48 4.94 16.89
N ALA A 86 -3.32 4.76 17.92
CA ALA A 86 -2.91 4.96 19.31
C ALA A 86 -1.89 3.90 19.77
N MET A 87 -2.10 2.64 19.37
CA MET A 87 -1.14 1.56 19.62
C MET A 87 0.22 1.85 18.97
N GLN A 88 0.25 2.34 17.73
CA GLN A 88 1.48 2.71 17.02
C GLN A 88 2.23 3.87 17.70
N GLN A 89 1.51 4.80 18.32
CA GLN A 89 2.10 5.88 19.13
C GLN A 89 2.64 5.38 20.49
N GLY A 90 2.43 4.10 20.80
CA GLY A 90 2.95 3.43 21.99
C GLY A 90 1.98 3.39 23.16
N ASN A 91 0.76 3.91 23.00
CA ASN A 91 -0.22 3.98 24.08
C ASN A 91 -1.67 3.86 23.60
N ILE A 92 -2.17 2.63 23.50
CA ILE A 92 -3.58 2.37 23.16
C ILE A 92 -4.58 3.01 24.15
N LYS A 93 -4.15 3.30 25.39
CA LYS A 93 -5.02 3.92 26.40
C LYS A 93 -5.40 5.35 26.08
N GLU A 94 -4.68 6.01 25.17
CA GLU A 94 -5.10 7.31 24.65
C GLU A 94 -6.38 7.23 23.81
N ALA A 95 -6.65 6.08 23.19
CA ALA A 95 -7.87 5.84 22.41
C ALA A 95 -8.94 5.06 23.19
N SER A 96 -8.56 4.15 24.08
CA SER A 96 -9.53 3.41 24.91
C SER A 96 -8.93 2.85 26.20
N GLU A 97 -9.65 3.01 27.30
CA GLU A 97 -9.38 2.33 28.57
C GLU A 97 -10.29 1.11 28.80
N ASP A 98 -11.22 0.82 27.90
CA ASP A 98 -12.15 -0.31 28.01
C ASP A 98 -11.46 -1.64 27.65
N PRO A 99 -11.29 -2.58 28.60
CA PRO A 99 -10.67 -3.86 28.32
C PRO A 99 -11.41 -4.70 27.27
N GLN A 100 -12.74 -4.57 27.15
CA GLN A 100 -13.52 -5.31 26.16
C GLN A 100 -13.26 -4.79 24.75
N GLU A 101 -13.18 -3.48 24.59
CA GLU A 101 -12.85 -2.85 23.31
C GLU A 101 -11.42 -3.19 22.86
N ILE A 102 -10.45 -3.15 23.79
CA ILE A 102 -9.07 -3.57 23.51
C ILE A 102 -9.01 -5.05 23.11
N ALA A 103 -9.82 -5.91 23.74
CA ALA A 103 -9.89 -7.33 23.37
C ALA A 103 -10.40 -7.54 21.93
N LYS A 104 -11.47 -6.83 21.53
CA LYS A 104 -11.98 -6.86 20.16
C LYS A 104 -10.96 -6.36 19.16
N PHE A 105 -10.24 -5.29 19.49
CA PHE A 105 -9.16 -4.76 18.65
C PHE A 105 -8.05 -5.78 18.43
N ASN A 106 -7.63 -6.47 19.49
CA ASN A 106 -6.60 -7.50 19.38
C ASN A 106 -7.08 -8.68 18.51
N GLU A 107 -8.34 -9.10 18.65
CA GLU A 107 -8.93 -10.13 17.78
C GLU A 107 -8.96 -9.68 16.31
N ALA A 108 -9.47 -8.48 16.04
CA ALA A 108 -9.49 -7.92 14.68
C ALA A 108 -8.08 -7.82 14.10
N GLY A 109 -7.10 -7.36 14.90
CA GLY A 109 -5.71 -7.23 14.50
C GLY A 109 -5.07 -8.57 14.13
N GLN A 110 -5.39 -9.65 14.84
CA GLN A 110 -4.93 -11.00 14.49
C GLN A 110 -5.49 -11.44 13.15
N LYS A 111 -6.81 -11.28 12.92
CA LYS A 111 -7.42 -11.67 11.64
C LYS A 111 -6.89 -10.84 10.47
N VAL A 112 -6.73 -9.52 10.66
CA VAL A 112 -6.12 -8.63 9.65
C VAL A 112 -4.68 -9.05 9.34
N MET A 113 -3.91 -9.48 10.35
CA MET A 113 -2.55 -10.00 10.15
C MET A 113 -2.55 -11.27 9.30
N GLU A 114 -3.45 -12.22 9.57
CA GLU A 114 -3.60 -13.45 8.76
C GLU A 114 -3.94 -13.11 7.30
N MET A 115 -4.84 -12.16 7.07
CA MET A 115 -5.17 -11.70 5.72
C MET A 115 -3.99 -11.05 5.01
N ASN A 116 -3.17 -10.26 5.72
CA ASN A 116 -1.95 -9.70 5.13
C ASN A 116 -0.96 -10.79 4.73
N GLN A 117 -0.87 -11.89 5.49
CA GLN A 117 -0.04 -13.04 5.14
C GLN A 117 -0.59 -13.78 3.91
N GLU A 118 -1.91 -14.00 3.83
CA GLU A 118 -2.58 -14.57 2.64
C GLU A 118 -2.27 -13.73 1.38
N MET A 119 -2.36 -12.40 1.47
CA MET A 119 -2.05 -11.50 0.37
C MET A 119 -0.58 -11.61 -0.07
N GLY A 120 0.35 -11.66 0.90
CA GLY A 120 1.78 -11.89 0.63
C GLY A 120 2.04 -13.22 -0.08
N ALA A 121 1.31 -14.27 0.28
CA ALA A 121 1.41 -15.57 -0.38
C ALA A 121 0.91 -15.53 -1.83
N GLU A 122 -0.16 -14.79 -2.13
CA GLU A 122 -0.63 -14.61 -3.50
C GLU A 122 0.38 -13.85 -4.37
N TYR A 123 1.00 -12.78 -3.84
CA TYR A 123 2.12 -12.11 -4.53
C TYR A 123 3.27 -13.07 -4.83
N GLN A 124 3.72 -13.85 -3.84
CA GLN A 124 4.81 -14.82 -4.01
C GLN A 124 4.48 -15.87 -5.08
N LYS A 125 3.23 -16.35 -5.08
CA LYS A 125 2.73 -17.33 -6.04
C LYS A 125 2.73 -16.79 -7.46
N ARG A 126 2.25 -15.55 -7.69
CA ARG A 126 2.29 -14.92 -9.03
C ARG A 126 3.72 -14.61 -9.46
N MET A 127 4.56 -14.09 -8.58
CA MET A 127 5.98 -13.89 -8.89
C MET A 127 6.67 -15.19 -9.32
N THR A 128 6.41 -16.29 -8.60
CA THR A 128 6.94 -17.61 -8.96
C THR A 128 6.43 -18.09 -10.32
N ALA A 129 5.12 -17.94 -10.59
CA ALA A 129 4.51 -18.36 -11.85
C ALA A 129 5.08 -17.62 -13.07
N HIS A 130 5.37 -16.32 -12.91
CA HIS A 130 5.94 -15.47 -13.96
C HIS A 130 7.48 -15.44 -13.98
N GLN A 131 8.14 -16.23 -13.11
CA GLN A 131 9.59 -16.24 -12.93
C GLN A 131 10.14 -14.82 -12.69
N MET A 132 9.40 -14.04 -11.89
CA MET A 132 9.79 -12.71 -11.44
C MET A 132 10.64 -12.83 -10.18
N ASP A 133 11.82 -12.21 -10.21
CA ASP A 133 12.66 -12.08 -9.03
C ASP A 133 12.02 -11.09 -8.03
N PRO A 134 11.89 -11.44 -6.73
CA PRO A 134 11.27 -10.56 -5.76
C PRO A 134 11.98 -9.22 -5.56
N GLU A 135 13.31 -9.19 -5.65
CA GLU A 135 14.09 -7.96 -5.52
C GLU A 135 13.83 -7.05 -6.73
N ARG A 136 13.81 -7.61 -7.94
CA ARG A 136 13.48 -6.85 -9.16
C ARG A 136 12.05 -6.32 -9.12
N PHE A 137 11.08 -7.11 -8.66
CA PHE A 137 9.70 -6.64 -8.49
C PHE A 137 9.62 -5.43 -7.54
N GLN A 138 10.32 -5.48 -6.40
CA GLN A 138 10.37 -4.36 -5.45
C GLN A 138 11.07 -3.13 -6.03
N GLN A 139 12.18 -3.31 -6.76
CA GLN A 139 12.88 -2.23 -7.43
C GLN A 139 11.99 -1.53 -8.47
N ILE A 140 11.23 -2.29 -9.26
CA ILE A 140 10.27 -1.71 -10.23
C ILE A 140 9.17 -0.95 -9.51
N MET A 141 8.63 -1.47 -8.40
CA MET A 141 7.63 -0.78 -7.59
C MET A 141 8.16 0.56 -7.05
N MET A 142 9.39 0.59 -6.55
CA MET A 142 10.03 1.82 -6.09
C MET A 142 10.28 2.80 -7.23
N ALA A 143 10.74 2.30 -8.38
CA ALA A 143 11.04 3.11 -9.54
C ALA A 143 9.77 3.66 -10.21
N TYR A 144 8.67 2.91 -10.22
CA TYR A 144 7.38 3.38 -10.69
C TYR A 144 6.89 4.64 -9.94
N GLN A 145 7.18 4.73 -8.63
CA GLN A 145 6.82 5.89 -7.81
C GLN A 145 7.73 7.10 -8.04
N GLN A 146 9.00 6.88 -8.39
CA GLN A 146 10.04 7.91 -8.35
C GLN A 146 10.60 8.31 -9.72
N SER A 147 10.47 7.43 -10.72
CA SER A 147 10.96 7.63 -12.09
C SER A 147 9.78 7.78 -13.05
N GLU A 148 9.72 8.94 -13.70
CA GLU A 148 8.74 9.20 -14.76
C GLU A 148 8.92 8.25 -15.94
N ASN A 149 10.16 7.86 -16.26
CA ASN A 149 10.46 6.92 -17.34
C ASN A 149 9.85 5.54 -17.08
N VAL A 150 10.11 4.99 -15.88
CA VAL A 150 9.56 3.67 -15.49
C VAL A 150 8.04 3.72 -15.42
N ARG A 151 7.47 4.78 -14.82
CA ARG A 151 6.02 4.99 -14.81
C ARG A 151 5.41 4.98 -16.21
N ASN A 152 5.96 5.78 -17.12
CA ASN A 152 5.47 5.85 -18.51
C ASN A 152 5.59 4.52 -19.26
N LYS A 153 6.57 3.66 -18.92
CA LYS A 153 6.66 2.30 -19.48
C LYS A 153 5.57 1.39 -18.94
N VAL A 154 5.37 1.37 -17.63
CA VAL A 154 4.34 0.56 -16.96
C VAL A 154 2.94 0.97 -17.44
N ASP A 155 2.64 2.27 -17.45
CA ASP A 155 1.32 2.81 -17.83
C ASP A 155 0.95 2.41 -19.26
N ARG A 156 1.90 2.50 -20.20
CA ARG A 156 1.67 2.10 -21.60
C ARG A 156 1.27 0.64 -21.74
N LEU A 157 1.96 -0.26 -21.03
CA LEU A 157 1.64 -1.68 -21.08
C LEU A 157 0.30 -2.01 -20.41
N MET A 158 -0.09 -1.26 -19.38
CA MET A 158 -1.42 -1.41 -18.76
C MET A 158 -2.55 -0.93 -19.69
N ASP A 159 -2.30 0.08 -20.51
CA ASP A 159 -3.26 0.60 -21.49
C ASP A 159 -3.38 -0.31 -22.74
N ASP A 160 -2.28 -0.91 -23.19
CA ASP A 160 -2.24 -1.73 -24.43
C ASP A 160 -2.95 -3.10 -24.29
N GLU A 161 -3.20 -3.59 -23.07
CA GLU A 161 -3.89 -4.86 -22.80
C GLU A 161 -5.41 -4.72 -22.52
N ASN A 162 -5.96 -3.50 -22.59
CA ASN A 162 -7.41 -3.20 -22.45
C ASN A 162 -8.11 -2.95 -23.80
#